data_AF-A0A2S0R1G9-F1
#
_entry.id   AF-A0A2S0R1G9-F1
#
_cell.length_a   1.000
_cell.length_b   1.000
_cell.length_c   1.000
_cell.angle_alpha   90.00
_cell.angle_beta   90.00
_cell.angle_gamma   90.00
#
_symmetry.space_group_name_H-M   'P 1'
#
loop_
_entity.id
_entity.type
_entity.pdbx_description
1 polymer ?
#
loop_
_entity_poly.entity_id
_entity_poly.type
_entity_poly.pdbx_seq_one_letter_code
_entity_poly.pdbx_strand_id
1 'polypeptide(L)'
;MRTVHDFDDEVAFMVERLAWAMEVTEEAIAWWDESGFAVVDEEVLRARSALQLLWDDGKRLPVAAIDAMTAADRQWRAHPKAFDHMFRYAIARKTRDELAGWLLDDAGRVPEIPASHWWWRPSSQW
;
A
#
# COMPACT_ATOMS: atom_id res chain seq x y z
N MET A 1 -17.45 11.11 6.27
CA MET A 1 -17.21 10.51 7.60
C MET A 1 -17.59 9.05 7.47
N ARG A 2 -16.62 8.15 7.27
CA ARG A 2 -16.90 6.70 7.13
C ARG A 2 -17.29 6.19 8.51
N THR A 3 -18.49 5.63 8.61
CA THR A 3 -19.06 5.04 9.82
C THR A 3 -18.19 3.85 10.24
N VAL A 4 -18.05 3.60 11.55
CA VAL A 4 -17.26 2.51 12.14
C VAL A 4 -17.52 1.20 11.36
N HIS A 5 -16.55 0.79 10.55
CA HIS A 5 -16.55 -0.51 9.90
C HIS A 5 -15.99 -1.53 10.90
N ASP A 6 -16.50 -2.75 10.87
CA ASP A 6 -15.90 -3.86 11.60
C ASP A 6 -14.41 -3.96 11.21
N PHE A 7 -13.54 -4.34 12.15
CA PHE A 7 -12.11 -4.53 11.88
C PHE A 7 -11.91 -5.47 10.68
N ASP A 8 -12.74 -6.51 10.56
CA ASP A 8 -12.70 -7.45 9.45
C ASP A 8 -13.08 -6.80 8.11
N ASP A 9 -14.04 -5.87 8.10
CA ASP A 9 -14.44 -5.11 6.90
C ASP A 9 -13.32 -4.16 6.46
N GLU A 10 -12.67 -3.49 7.40
CA GLU A 10 -11.54 -2.60 7.11
C GLU A 10 -10.37 -3.37 6.51
N VAL A 11 -10.03 -4.52 7.10
CA VAL A 11 -8.99 -5.40 6.57
C VAL A 11 -9.38 -5.92 5.19
N ALA A 12 -10.62 -6.35 4.98
CA ALA A 12 -11.09 -6.82 3.68
C ALA A 12 -10.97 -5.73 2.60
N PHE A 13 -11.35 -4.48 2.93
CA PHE A 13 -11.16 -3.33 2.04
C PHE A 13 -9.67 -3.14 1.69
N MET A 14 -8.77 -3.16 2.69
CA MET A 14 -7.34 -3.02 2.43
C MET A 14 -6.79 -4.16 1.55
N VAL A 15 -7.25 -5.39 1.76
CA VAL A 15 -6.86 -6.54 0.93
C VAL A 15 -7.36 -6.37 -0.52
N GLU A 16 -8.59 -5.90 -0.71
CA GLU A 16 -9.14 -5.63 -2.04
C GLU A 16 -8.31 -4.57 -2.78
N ARG A 17 -7.91 -3.50 -2.07
CA ARG A 17 -7.01 -2.48 -2.63
C ARG A 17 -5.64 -3.05 -2.94
N LEU A 18 -5.08 -3.88 -2.07
CA LEU A 18 -3.76 -4.47 -2.25
C LEU A 18 -3.71 -5.50 -3.38
N ALA A 19 -4.84 -6.11 -3.77
CA ALA A 19 -4.88 -7.07 -4.87
C ALA A 19 -4.35 -6.50 -6.20
N TRP A 20 -4.50 -5.19 -6.41
CA TRP A 20 -3.96 -4.47 -7.57
C TRP A 20 -2.42 -4.46 -7.64
N ALA A 21 -1.73 -4.82 -6.55
CA ALA A 21 -0.28 -5.00 -6.57
C ALA A 21 0.17 -6.01 -7.63
N MET A 22 -0.67 -7.00 -7.95
CA MET A 22 -0.37 -8.04 -8.94
C MET A 22 -0.30 -7.52 -10.38
N GLU A 23 -0.90 -6.36 -10.65
CA GLU A 23 -0.84 -5.71 -11.96
C GLU A 23 0.50 -4.99 -12.19
N VAL A 24 1.33 -4.83 -11.14
CA VAL A 24 2.61 -4.13 -11.21
C VAL A 24 3.65 -4.99 -11.95
N THR A 25 3.71 -4.82 -13.27
CA THR A 25 4.62 -5.53 -14.19
C THR A 25 5.19 -4.56 -15.22
N GLU A 26 6.38 -4.83 -15.77
CA GLU A 26 6.96 -3.95 -16.80
C GLU A 26 6.12 -3.90 -18.09
N GLU A 27 5.38 -4.97 -18.40
CA GLU A 27 4.50 -5.04 -19.58
C GLU A 27 3.35 -4.02 -19.50
N ALA A 28 2.90 -3.71 -18.28
CA ALA A 28 1.81 -2.76 -18.06
C ALA A 28 2.23 -1.28 -18.15
N ILE A 29 3.54 -0.98 -18.15
CA ILE A 29 4.06 0.40 -18.16
C ILE A 29 3.51 1.22 -19.33
N ALA A 30 3.56 0.65 -20.54
CA ALA A 30 3.08 1.35 -21.74
C ALA A 30 1.60 1.73 -21.62
N TRP A 31 0.79 0.82 -21.09
CA TRP A 31 -0.64 1.06 -20.88
C TRP A 31 -0.91 2.13 -19.81
N TRP A 32 -0.13 2.17 -18.72
CA TRP A 32 -0.24 3.23 -17.70
C TRP A 32 0.10 4.60 -18.27
N ASP A 33 1.15 4.70 -19.09
CA ASP A 33 1.56 5.95 -19.72
C ASP A 33 0.49 6.48 -20.69
N GLU A 34 -0.17 5.59 -21.44
CA GLU A 34 -1.27 5.96 -22.34
C GLU A 34 -2.56 6.34 -21.58
N SER A 35 -2.85 5.65 -20.47
CA SER A 35 -4.13 5.79 -19.76
C SER A 35 -4.13 6.91 -18.72
N GLY A 36 -2.97 7.47 -18.36
CA GLY A 36 -2.85 8.55 -17.37
C GLY A 36 -3.29 8.13 -15.96
N PHE A 37 -3.25 6.82 -15.66
CA PHE A 37 -3.73 6.26 -14.41
C PHE A 37 -2.88 6.78 -13.23
N ALA A 38 -3.51 7.48 -12.29
CA ALA A 38 -2.82 8.08 -11.13
C ALA A 38 -3.56 7.89 -9.78
N VAL A 39 -4.77 7.32 -9.80
CA VAL A 39 -5.66 7.29 -8.60
C VAL A 39 -5.65 5.92 -7.91
N VAL A 40 -5.30 4.82 -8.59
CA VAL A 40 -5.30 3.48 -8.00
C VAL A 40 -3.96 3.13 -7.35
N ASP A 41 -2.89 3.83 -7.69
CA ASP A 41 -1.51 3.46 -7.36
C ASP A 41 -1.18 3.73 -5.89
N GLU A 42 -1.62 4.87 -5.35
CA GLU A 42 -1.30 5.27 -3.98
C GLU A 42 -2.10 4.48 -2.95
N GLU A 43 -3.33 4.09 -3.31
CA GLU A 43 -4.19 3.26 -2.47
C GLU A 43 -3.54 1.91 -2.18
N VAL A 44 -2.80 1.35 -3.14
CA VAL A 44 -2.07 0.08 -2.98
C VAL A 44 -0.97 0.21 -1.91
N LEU A 45 -0.15 1.27 -1.97
CA LEU A 45 0.89 1.51 -0.96
C LEU A 45 0.31 1.80 0.42
N ARG A 46 -0.79 2.56 0.48
CA ARG A 46 -1.50 2.85 1.74
C ARG A 46 -2.09 1.59 2.34
N ALA A 47 -2.75 0.75 1.54
CA ALA A 47 -3.29 -0.53 1.96
C ALA A 47 -2.19 -1.44 2.54
N ARG A 48 -1.07 -1.59 1.82
CA ARG A 48 0.07 -2.38 2.31
C ARG A 48 0.61 -1.88 3.63
N SER A 49 0.68 -0.56 3.79
CA SER A 49 1.21 0.10 4.99
C SER A 49 0.25 0.00 6.17
N ALA A 50 -1.03 0.21 5.94
CA ALA A 50 -2.06 0.10 6.97
C ALA A 50 -2.12 -1.33 7.51
N LEU A 51 -2.09 -2.34 6.64
CA LEU A 51 -2.03 -3.75 7.05
C LEU A 51 -0.75 -4.05 7.84
N GLN A 52 0.42 -3.53 7.43
CA GLN A 52 1.65 -3.73 8.20
C GLN A 52 1.54 -3.12 9.60
N LEU A 53 1.04 -1.89 9.70
CA LEU A 53 0.91 -1.20 10.98
C LEU A 53 -0.08 -1.90 11.91
N LEU A 54 -1.20 -2.40 11.37
CA LEU A 54 -2.13 -3.23 12.15
C LEU A 54 -1.46 -4.51 12.65
N TRP A 55 -0.64 -5.18 11.83
CA TRP A 55 0.15 -6.32 12.29
C TRP A 55 1.13 -5.90 13.40
N ASP A 56 1.93 -4.87 13.17
CA ASP A 56 2.96 -4.41 14.10
C ASP A 56 2.37 -3.98 15.46
N ASP A 57 1.13 -3.46 15.47
CA ASP A 57 0.33 -3.16 16.67
C ASP A 57 -0.25 -4.43 17.37
N GLY A 58 0.09 -5.61 16.88
CA GLY A 58 -0.34 -6.89 17.46
C GLY A 58 -1.76 -7.31 17.09
N LYS A 59 -2.41 -6.64 16.12
CA LYS A 59 -3.72 -7.09 15.64
C LYS A 59 -3.56 -8.40 14.88
N ARG A 60 -4.47 -9.35 15.14
CA ARG A 60 -4.47 -10.64 14.45
C ARG A 60 -5.12 -10.47 13.08
N LEU A 61 -4.30 -10.31 12.05
CA LEU A 61 -4.78 -10.27 10.68
C LEU A 61 -5.27 -11.66 10.20
N PRO A 62 -6.30 -11.70 9.33
CA PRO A 62 -6.67 -12.90 8.60
C PRO A 62 -5.52 -13.39 7.71
N VAL A 63 -5.46 -14.71 7.46
CA VAL A 63 -4.43 -15.32 6.61
C VAL A 63 -4.40 -14.68 5.21
N ALA A 64 -5.57 -14.39 4.64
CA ALA A 64 -5.66 -13.75 3.33
C ALA A 64 -4.95 -12.38 3.27
N ALA A 65 -4.93 -11.61 4.36
CA ALA A 65 -4.21 -10.34 4.41
C ALA A 65 -2.69 -10.54 4.44
N ILE A 66 -2.23 -11.53 5.20
CA ILE A 66 -0.81 -11.91 5.27
C ILE A 66 -0.31 -12.40 3.90
N ASP A 67 -1.10 -13.24 3.24
CA ASP A 67 -0.79 -13.76 1.91
C ASP A 67 -0.78 -12.64 0.87
N ALA A 68 -1.74 -11.71 0.91
CA ALA A 68 -1.79 -10.56 0.01
C ALA A 68 -0.56 -9.65 0.18
N MET A 69 -0.15 -9.35 1.41
CA MET A 69 1.08 -8.59 1.69
C MET A 69 2.33 -9.29 1.16
N THR A 70 2.43 -10.60 1.38
CA THR A 70 3.57 -11.39 0.91
C THR A 70 3.62 -11.45 -0.62
N ALA A 71 2.46 -11.61 -1.28
CA ALA A 71 2.34 -11.64 -2.72
C ALA A 71 2.72 -10.28 -3.34
N ALA A 72 2.22 -9.18 -2.78
CA ALA A 72 2.56 -7.82 -3.20
C ALA A 72 4.07 -7.56 -3.07
N ASP A 73 4.67 -7.88 -1.92
CA ASP A 73 6.11 -7.69 -1.69
C ASP A 73 6.95 -8.50 -2.71
N ARG A 74 6.53 -9.74 -3.02
CA ARG A 74 7.19 -10.57 -4.03
C ARG A 74 7.05 -9.99 -5.43
N GLN A 75 5.86 -9.52 -5.79
CA GLN A 75 5.57 -8.93 -7.09
C GLN A 75 6.43 -7.69 -7.32
N TRP A 76 6.44 -6.76 -6.37
CA TRP A 76 7.21 -5.53 -6.48
C TRP A 76 8.71 -5.80 -6.57
N ARG A 77 9.21 -6.76 -5.78
CA ARG A 77 10.62 -7.17 -5.85
C ARG A 77 11.00 -7.84 -7.17
N ALA A 78 10.07 -8.55 -7.80
CA ALA A 78 10.29 -9.15 -9.11
C ALA A 78 10.26 -8.11 -10.24
N HIS A 79 9.54 -7.00 -10.06
CA HIS A 79 9.30 -5.97 -11.07
C HIS A 79 9.71 -4.56 -10.59
N PRO A 80 10.98 -4.34 -10.22
CA PRO A 80 11.42 -3.10 -9.59
C PRO A 80 11.26 -1.86 -10.48
N LYS A 81 11.36 -2.02 -11.80
CA LYS A 81 11.15 -0.90 -12.73
C LYS A 81 9.68 -0.51 -12.81
N ALA A 82 8.80 -1.50 -12.88
CA ALA A 82 7.36 -1.26 -12.86
C ALA A 82 6.91 -0.62 -11.55
N PHE A 83 7.46 -1.09 -10.43
CA PHE A 83 7.23 -0.48 -9.13
C PHE A 83 7.63 1.00 -9.11
N ASP A 84 8.88 1.31 -9.50
CA ASP A 84 9.39 2.68 -9.49
C ASP A 84 8.58 3.57 -10.42
N HIS A 85 8.17 3.05 -11.57
CA HIS A 85 7.30 3.77 -12.49
C HIS A 85 5.95 4.05 -11.84
N MET A 86 5.25 3.01 -11.41
CA MET A 86 3.91 3.09 -10.84
C MET A 86 3.85 4.08 -9.66
N PHE A 87 4.75 3.91 -8.69
CA PHE A 87 4.65 4.61 -7.42
C PHE A 87 5.49 5.89 -7.32
N ARG A 88 6.11 6.34 -8.42
CA ARG A 88 7.02 7.51 -8.45
C ARG A 88 6.47 8.75 -7.77
N TYR A 89 5.19 9.05 -7.96
CA TYR A 89 4.58 10.26 -7.40
C TYR A 89 4.36 10.13 -5.90
N ALA A 90 3.81 9.01 -5.44
CA ALA A 90 3.60 8.75 -4.01
C ALA A 90 4.93 8.80 -3.24
N ILE A 91 5.96 8.13 -3.76
CA ILE A 91 7.30 8.10 -3.16
C ILE A 91 7.94 9.51 -3.16
N ALA A 92 7.70 10.32 -4.18
CA ALA A 92 8.26 11.68 -4.27
C ALA A 92 7.60 12.68 -3.31
N ARG A 93 6.28 12.57 -3.04
CA ARG A 93 5.56 13.55 -2.22
C ARG A 93 5.97 13.55 -0.75
N LYS A 94 6.32 12.39 -0.18
CA LYS A 94 6.77 12.24 1.22
C LYS A 94 5.87 12.96 2.25
N THR A 95 4.55 12.82 2.16
CA THR A 95 3.65 13.49 3.11
C THR A 95 3.52 12.69 4.40
N ARG A 96 3.38 13.38 5.55
CA ARG A 96 3.16 12.73 6.85
C ARG A 96 1.74 12.15 6.98
N ASP A 97 0.81 12.61 6.16
CA ASP A 97 -0.61 12.30 6.27
C ASP A 97 -1.07 11.28 5.21
N GLU A 98 -0.15 10.52 4.60
CA GLU A 98 -0.49 9.55 3.54
C GLU A 98 -1.54 8.51 3.98
N LEU A 99 -1.62 8.20 5.28
CA LEU A 99 -2.59 7.24 5.84
C LEU A 99 -3.87 7.90 6.37
N ALA A 100 -4.07 9.20 6.13
CA ALA A 100 -5.29 9.88 6.52
C ALA A 100 -6.52 9.23 5.86
N GLY A 101 -7.49 8.83 6.70
CA GLY A 101 -8.68 8.11 6.24
C GLY A 101 -8.49 6.61 5.99
N TRP A 102 -7.28 6.08 6.23
CA TRP A 102 -6.96 4.64 6.16
C TRP A 102 -6.76 4.02 7.53
N LEU A 103 -6.06 4.74 8.41
CA LEU A 103 -5.76 4.26 9.75
C LEU A 103 -5.66 5.45 10.70
N LEU A 104 -6.14 5.25 11.93
CA LEU A 104 -5.88 6.14 13.06
C LEU A 104 -5.28 5.29 14.18
N ASP A 105 -4.34 5.87 14.91
CA ASP A 105 -3.80 5.28 16.13
C ASP A 105 -4.80 5.40 17.30
N ASP A 106 -4.45 4.82 18.45
CA ASP A 106 -5.26 4.88 19.67
C ASP A 106 -5.51 6.31 20.19
N ALA A 107 -4.68 7.28 19.77
CA ALA A 107 -4.84 8.69 20.09
C ALA A 107 -5.66 9.46 19.03
N GLY A 108 -6.21 8.76 18.03
CA GLY A 108 -7.00 9.34 16.93
C GLY A 108 -6.15 10.11 15.92
N ARG A 109 -4.84 9.88 15.86
CA ARG A 109 -3.90 10.54 14.94
C ARG A 109 -3.59 9.62 13.77
N VAL A 110 -3.23 10.23 12.64
CA VAL A 110 -2.71 9.48 11.50
C VAL A 110 -1.30 8.99 11.85
N PRO A 111 -1.05 7.67 11.83
CA PRO A 111 0.28 7.15 12.13
C PRO A 111 1.27 7.54 11.02
N GLU A 112 2.50 7.86 11.40
CA GLU A 112 3.57 8.11 10.43
C GLU A 112 3.96 6.81 9.73
N ILE A 113 4.36 6.89 8.46
CA ILE A 113 4.91 5.74 7.72
C ILE A 113 6.31 5.42 8.30
N PRO A 114 6.53 4.21 8.85
CA PRO A 114 7.83 3.81 9.37
C PRO A 114 8.90 3.75 8.29
N ALA A 115 10.14 4.11 8.64
CA ALA A 115 11.28 4.00 7.72
C ALA A 115 11.61 2.56 7.28
N SER A 116 11.11 1.57 8.02
CA SER A 116 11.18 0.14 7.68
C SER A 116 10.26 -0.25 6.52
N HIS A 117 9.26 0.57 6.18
CA HIS A 117 8.39 0.35 5.02
C HIS A 117 9.15 0.70 3.74
N TRP A 118 9.99 -0.22 3.30
CA TRP A 118 10.90 -0.04 2.17
C TRP A 118 10.18 0.33 0.86
N TRP A 119 8.90 -0.03 0.73
CA TRP A 119 8.02 0.31 -0.40
C TRP A 119 7.60 1.79 -0.46
N TRP A 120 8.02 2.63 0.48
CA TRP A 120 7.94 4.09 0.33
C TRP A 120 9.25 4.71 -0.15
N ARG A 121 10.12 3.89 -0.73
CA ARG A 121 11.41 4.28 -1.28
C ARG A 121 11.57 3.68 -2.68
N PRO A 122 12.33 4.33 -3.57
CA PRO A 122 12.60 3.76 -4.88
C PRO A 122 13.39 2.46 -4.75
N SER A 123 13.32 1.60 -5.77
CA SER A 123 13.93 0.26 -5.78
C SER A 123 15.43 0.23 -5.58
N SER A 124 16.11 1.33 -5.92
CA SER A 124 17.52 1.55 -5.62
C SER A 124 17.86 1.65 -4.12
N GLN A 125 16.86 1.71 -3.22
CA GLN A 125 17.03 1.96 -1.77
C GLN A 125 16.30 0.94 -0.89
N TRP A 126 15.92 -0.22 -1.42
CA TRP A 126 15.22 -1.25 -0.66
C TRP A 126 16.09 -1.93 0.39
#